data_AF-A0A3D0Q2Z8-F1
#
_entry.id   AF-A0A3D0Q2Z8-F1
#
_cell.length_a   1.000
_cell.length_b   1.000
_cell.length_c   1.000
_cell.angle_alpha   90.00
_cell.angle_beta   90.00
_cell.angle_gamma   90.00
#
_symmetry.space_group_name_H-M   'P 1'
#
loop_
_entity.id
_entity.type
_entity.pdbx_description
1 polymer ?
#
loop_
_entity_poly.entity_id
_entity_poly.type
_entity_poly.pdbx_seq_one_letter_code
_entity_poly.pdbx_strand_id
1 'polypeptide(L)'
;EDKAFFLHPKELALAITHESVTLPDNIVGWLDGRSSLARLGLMVHVTAHRIDPGWSGNIVLEFYNSGKLPLALRPLMKIGALSFEVLSQPAEKPYNARIDAKYKGQAGAVASRIDADGKDDAE
;
A
#
# COMPACT_ATOMS: atom_id res chain seq x y z
N GLU A 1 -17.24 -17.04 -11.03
CA GLU A 1 -17.55 -17.23 -9.59
C GLU A 1 -16.72 -16.26 -8.77
N ASP A 2 -17.36 -15.34 -8.05
CA ASP A 2 -16.68 -14.41 -7.14
C ASP A 2 -16.21 -15.15 -5.89
N LYS A 3 -15.02 -15.73 -5.96
CA LYS A 3 -14.37 -16.36 -4.80
C LYS A 3 -13.96 -15.26 -3.82
N ALA A 4 -14.47 -15.35 -2.59
CA ALA A 4 -14.02 -14.52 -1.50
C ALA A 4 -12.68 -15.03 -0.95
N PHE A 5 -11.82 -14.10 -0.55
CA PHE A 5 -10.66 -14.37 0.28
C PHE A 5 -11.06 -14.28 1.76
N PHE A 6 -10.89 -15.35 2.52
CA PHE A 6 -11.24 -15.38 3.94
C PHE A 6 -10.02 -15.03 4.78
N LEU A 7 -10.01 -13.83 5.36
CA LEU A 7 -8.99 -13.39 6.30
C LEU A 7 -9.39 -13.77 7.72
N HIS A 8 -8.77 -14.83 8.25
CA HIS A 8 -9.02 -15.31 9.61
C HIS A 8 -8.44 -14.35 10.66
N PRO A 9 -8.98 -14.34 11.90
CA PRO A 9 -8.41 -13.56 13.00
C PRO A 9 -6.93 -13.85 13.20
N LYS A 10 -6.14 -12.80 13.42
CA LYS A 10 -4.68 -12.82 13.65
C LYS A 10 -3.82 -13.24 12.45
N GLU A 11 -4.42 -13.39 11.27
CA GLU A 11 -3.68 -13.61 10.03
C GLU A 11 -3.29 -12.30 9.34
N LEU A 12 -2.15 -12.33 8.67
CA LEU A 12 -1.63 -11.28 7.79
C LEU A 12 -1.68 -11.76 6.34
N ALA A 13 -2.17 -10.92 5.42
CA ALA A 13 -2.13 -11.21 4.00
C ALA A 13 -1.82 -9.96 3.18
N LEU A 14 -1.06 -10.14 2.09
CA LEU A 14 -0.84 -9.07 1.12
C LEU A 14 -1.96 -9.06 0.09
N ALA A 15 -2.41 -7.85 -0.26
CA ALA A 15 -3.32 -7.60 -1.36
C ALA A 15 -2.85 -6.38 -2.15
N ILE A 16 -3.64 -5.98 -3.13
CA ILE A 16 -3.33 -4.85 -4.01
C ILE A 16 -4.59 -4.07 -4.33
N THR A 17 -4.47 -2.75 -4.48
CA THR A 17 -5.55 -1.91 -5.02
C THR A 17 -5.83 -2.27 -6.48
N HIS A 18 -7.09 -2.11 -6.90
CA HIS A 18 -7.43 -2.24 -8.32
C HIS A 18 -6.85 -1.07 -9.13
N GLU A 19 -6.89 0.12 -8.53
CA GLU A 19 -6.39 1.37 -9.08
C GLU A 19 -4.86 1.41 -9.05
N SER A 20 -4.28 1.91 -10.14
CA SER A 20 -2.90 2.42 -10.16
C SER A 20 -2.94 3.93 -9.91
N VAL A 21 -2.04 4.42 -9.07
CA VAL A 21 -1.92 5.83 -8.71
C VAL A 21 -0.60 6.36 -9.23
N THR A 22 -0.62 7.55 -9.85
CA THR A 22 0.57 8.29 -10.24
C THR A 22 0.57 9.64 -9.55
N LEU A 23 1.59 9.94 -8.77
CA LEU A 23 1.76 11.23 -8.10
C LEU A 23 2.85 12.06 -8.79
N PRO A 24 2.65 13.38 -8.97
CA PRO A 24 3.75 14.27 -9.33
C PRO A 24 4.79 14.35 -8.20
N ASP A 25 5.91 15.03 -8.46
CA ASP A 25 7.01 15.20 -7.50
C ASP A 25 6.68 16.15 -6.33
N ASN A 26 5.56 16.86 -6.37
CA ASN A 26 5.13 17.83 -5.37
C ASN A 26 3.88 17.43 -4.56
N ILE A 27 3.43 16.18 -4.68
CA ILE A 27 2.29 15.63 -3.93
C ILE A 27 2.74 14.38 -3.17
N VAL A 28 2.37 14.28 -1.89
CA VAL A 28 2.41 13.04 -1.12
C VAL A 28 0.99 12.50 -0.94
N GLY A 29 0.83 11.18 -1.02
CA GLY A 29 -0.45 10.50 -0.75
C GLY A 29 -0.43 9.77 0.58
N TRP A 30 -1.60 9.60 1.18
CA TRP A 30 -1.81 8.84 2.40
C TRP A 30 -2.92 7.81 2.21
N LEU A 31 -2.64 6.55 2.53
CA LEU A 31 -3.61 5.47 2.53
C LEU A 31 -4.27 5.35 3.91
N ASP A 32 -5.60 5.34 3.92
CA ASP A 32 -6.39 5.12 5.12
C ASP A 32 -7.34 3.94 4.95
N GLY A 33 -7.63 3.26 6.06
CA GLY A 33 -8.72 2.30 6.15
C GLY A 33 -10.09 2.99 6.21
N ARG A 34 -11.14 2.23 5.94
CA ARG A 34 -12.53 2.70 6.15
C ARG A 34 -12.97 2.46 7.58
N SER A 35 -13.60 3.44 8.22
CA SER A 35 -14.12 3.31 9.60
C SER A 35 -15.03 2.08 9.78
N SER A 36 -15.88 1.76 8.79
CA SER A 36 -16.73 0.56 8.82
C SER A 36 -15.95 -0.75 8.91
N LEU A 37 -14.78 -0.84 8.25
CA LEU A 37 -13.92 -2.03 8.26
C LEU A 37 -13.07 -2.07 9.53
N ALA A 38 -12.57 -0.92 9.99
CA ALA A 38 -11.84 -0.79 11.24
C ALA A 38 -12.68 -1.26 12.45
N ARG A 39 -13.98 -0.98 12.46
CA ARG A 39 -14.92 -1.46 13.50
C ARG A 39 -15.08 -2.99 13.52
N LEU A 40 -14.69 -3.69 12.45
CA LEU A 40 -14.64 -5.15 12.38
C LEU A 40 -13.24 -5.71 12.69
N GLY A 41 -12.26 -4.84 12.93
CA GLY A 41 -10.87 -5.20 13.23
C GLY A 41 -9.96 -5.32 12.02
N LEU A 42 -10.41 -4.96 10.81
CA LEU A 42 -9.56 -4.99 9.62
C LEU A 42 -8.63 -3.77 9.57
N MET A 43 -7.32 -4.03 9.63
CA MET A 43 -6.27 -3.10 9.24
C MET A 43 -5.97 -3.28 7.75
N VAL A 44 -5.66 -2.20 7.03
CA VAL A 44 -5.38 -2.23 5.58
C VAL A 44 -3.92 -1.92 5.23
N HIS A 45 -3.16 -1.47 6.23
CA HIS A 45 -1.72 -1.30 6.18
C HIS A 45 -1.14 -1.64 7.56
N VAL A 46 0.13 -2.00 7.62
CA VAL A 46 0.87 -2.19 8.88
C VAL A 46 1.91 -1.08 8.99
N THR A 47 1.48 0.05 9.56
CA THR A 47 2.27 1.29 9.81
C THR A 47 2.89 2.00 8.60
N ALA A 48 2.97 1.36 7.43
CA ALA A 48 3.46 1.95 6.18
C ALA A 48 2.30 2.35 5.27
N HIS A 49 1.87 3.62 5.34
CA HIS A 49 0.70 4.12 4.59
C HIS A 49 0.97 5.30 3.67
N ARG A 50 2.24 5.75 3.60
CA ARG A 50 2.64 6.89 2.78
C ARG A 50 2.88 6.44 1.34
N ILE A 51 2.41 7.25 0.40
CA ILE A 51 2.65 7.11 -1.04
C ILE A 51 3.55 8.27 -1.44
N ASP A 52 4.81 7.97 -1.76
CA ASP A 52 5.84 8.99 -2.00
C ASP A 52 5.57 9.81 -3.28
N PRO A 53 6.02 11.08 -3.34
CA PRO A 53 6.00 11.87 -4.58
C PRO A 53 6.75 11.16 -5.70
N GLY A 54 6.24 11.24 -6.93
CA GLY A 54 6.76 10.49 -8.07
C GLY A 54 6.44 8.98 -8.04
N TRP A 55 5.62 8.50 -7.11
CA TRP A 55 5.08 7.14 -7.15
C TRP A 55 4.26 6.91 -8.43
N SER A 56 4.39 5.71 -9.02
CA SER A 56 3.54 5.24 -10.11
C SER A 56 3.35 3.73 -10.00
N GLY A 57 2.14 3.29 -9.68
CA GLY A 57 1.78 1.88 -9.57
C GLY A 57 0.58 1.64 -8.68
N ASN A 58 0.18 0.36 -8.59
CA ASN A 58 -0.82 -0.11 -7.65
C ASN A 58 -0.23 -0.19 -6.23
N ILE A 59 -1.05 0.12 -5.25
CA ILE A 59 -0.66 0.16 -3.85
C ILE A 59 -0.86 -1.25 -3.26
N VAL A 60 0.20 -1.80 -2.69
CA VAL A 60 0.10 -3.04 -1.89
C VAL A 60 -0.54 -2.71 -0.55
N LEU A 61 -1.40 -3.62 -0.08
CA LEU A 61 -2.11 -3.53 1.18
C LEU A 61 -1.65 -4.65 2.09
N GLU A 62 -1.37 -4.35 3.36
CA GLU A 62 -1.09 -5.35 4.38
C GLU A 62 -2.36 -5.57 5.24
N PHE A 63 -3.20 -6.52 4.84
CA PHE A 63 -4.39 -6.84 5.61
C PHE A 63 -4.04 -7.60 6.88
N TYR A 64 -4.50 -7.08 8.01
CA TYR A 64 -4.44 -7.78 9.28
C TYR A 64 -5.81 -7.77 9.95
N ASN A 65 -6.30 -8.95 10.35
CA ASN A 65 -7.54 -9.08 11.09
C ASN A 65 -7.28 -9.11 12.59
N SER A 66 -7.41 -7.95 13.23
CA SER A 66 -7.30 -7.81 14.68
C SER A 66 -8.58 -8.23 15.44
N GLY A 67 -9.68 -8.45 14.73
CA GLY A 67 -11.00 -8.80 15.25
C GLY A 67 -11.13 -10.26 15.71
N LYS A 68 -12.37 -10.73 15.83
CA LYS A 68 -12.71 -12.06 16.38
C LYS A 68 -13.33 -13.03 15.37
N LEU A 69 -13.76 -12.55 14.21
CA LEU A 69 -14.45 -13.34 13.19
C LEU A 69 -13.67 -13.30 11.87
N PRO A 70 -13.67 -14.39 11.07
CA PRO A 70 -13.15 -14.36 9.71
C PRO A 70 -13.89 -13.32 8.86
N LEU A 71 -13.14 -12.59 8.03
CA LEU A 71 -13.68 -11.58 7.12
C LEU A 71 -13.60 -12.09 5.68
N ALA A 72 -14.73 -12.11 4.98
CA ALA A 72 -14.78 -12.42 3.56
C ALA A 72 -14.49 -11.15 2.74
N LEU A 73 -13.28 -11.05 2.19
CA LEU A 73 -12.85 -9.97 1.31
C LEU A 73 -13.11 -10.36 -0.14
N ARG A 74 -13.68 -9.44 -0.93
CA ARG A 74 -14.02 -9.69 -2.33
C ARG A 74 -13.28 -8.70 -3.22
N PRO A 75 -12.83 -9.11 -4.42
CA PRO A 75 -12.29 -8.18 -5.40
C PRO A 75 -13.24 -6.99 -5.62
N LEU A 76 -12.67 -5.81 -5.86
CA LEU A 76 -13.39 -4.56 -6.17
C LEU A 76 -14.26 -4.00 -5.03
N MET A 77 -14.24 -4.58 -3.83
CA MET A 77 -14.86 -3.92 -2.67
C MET A 77 -14.10 -2.65 -2.31
N LYS A 78 -14.81 -1.60 -1.89
CA LYS A 78 -14.18 -0.39 -1.35
C LYS A 78 -13.41 -0.73 -0.07
N ILE A 79 -12.08 -0.68 -0.13
CA ILE A 79 -11.24 -1.17 0.97
C ILE A 79 -10.61 -0.05 1.81
N GLY A 80 -10.28 1.07 1.18
CA GLY A 80 -9.62 2.20 1.83
C GLY A 80 -10.04 3.53 1.21
N ALA A 81 -9.31 4.57 1.57
CA ALA A 81 -9.39 5.90 0.99
C ALA A 81 -7.96 6.44 0.80
N LEU A 82 -7.81 7.34 -0.16
CA LEU A 82 -6.58 8.11 -0.34
C LEU A 82 -6.87 9.57 -0.06
N SER A 83 -5.97 10.21 0.68
CA SER A 83 -5.87 11.67 0.77
C SER A 83 -4.54 12.12 0.19
N PHE A 84 -4.47 13.38 -0.25
CA PHE A 84 -3.30 13.95 -0.91
C PHE A 84 -2.94 15.27 -0.26
N GLU A 85 -1.65 15.53 -0.14
CA GLU A 85 -1.11 16.73 0.48
C GLU A 85 -0.04 17.35 -0.43
N VAL A 86 -0.09 18.68 -0.56
CA VAL A 86 0.88 19.44 -1.35
C VAL A 86 2.13 19.66 -0.52
N LEU A 87 3.29 19.29 -1.09
CA LEU A 87 4.57 19.58 -0.46
C LEU A 87 4.90 21.07 -0.50
N SER A 88 5.74 21.53 0.43
CA SER A 88 6.22 22.92 0.42
C SER A 88 6.99 23.28 -0.85
N GLN A 89 7.69 22.31 -1.44
CA GLN A 89 8.42 22.39 -2.71
C GLN A 89 8.43 21.01 -3.40
N PRO A 90 8.65 20.91 -4.72
CA PRO A 90 8.88 19.64 -5.40
C PRO A 90 10.02 18.84 -4.72
N ALA A 91 9.83 17.53 -4.59
CA ALA A 91 10.85 16.67 -4.01
C ALA A 91 12.10 16.64 -4.91
N GLU A 92 13.28 16.87 -4.34
CA GLU A 92 14.56 16.82 -5.07
C GLU A 92 14.86 15.41 -5.59
N LYS A 93 14.51 14.39 -4.81
CA LYS A 93 14.67 12.96 -5.13
C LYS A 93 13.33 12.22 -5.01
N PRO A 94 12.41 12.43 -5.98
CA PRO A 94 11.14 11.73 -6.00
C PRO A 94 11.33 10.23 -6.21
N TYR A 95 10.32 9.42 -5.89
CA TYR A 95 10.43 7.96 -5.84
C TYR A 95 10.92 7.35 -7.17
N ASN A 96 10.45 7.88 -8.30
CA ASN A 96 10.88 7.46 -9.63
C ASN A 96 12.36 7.76 -9.93
N ALA A 97 12.96 8.79 -9.31
CA ALA A 97 14.35 9.19 -9.51
C ALA A 97 15.35 8.46 -8.57
N ARG A 98 14.88 7.91 -7.45
CA ARG A 98 15.71 7.16 -6.49
C ARG A 98 16.24 5.87 -7.10
N ILE A 99 17.55 5.63 -7.09
CA ILE A 99 18.16 4.41 -7.66
C ILE A 99 17.75 3.17 -6.85
N ASP A 100 17.73 3.33 -5.53
CA ASP A 100 17.41 2.32 -4.50
C ASP A 100 15.89 2.10 -4.30
N ALA A 101 15.02 2.76 -5.07
CA ALA A 101 13.58 2.62 -4.92
C ALA A 101 13.09 1.23 -5.36
N LYS A 102 12.72 0.43 -4.36
CA LYS A 102 12.44 -1.01 -4.48
C LYS A 102 11.18 -1.38 -5.26
N TYR A 103 10.16 -0.52 -5.33
CA TYR A 103 8.81 -0.90 -5.78
C TYR A 103 8.27 -0.04 -6.95
N LYS A 104 9.15 0.51 -7.79
CA LYS A 104 8.73 1.27 -8.98
C LYS A 104 7.87 0.40 -9.91
N GLY A 105 6.75 0.95 -10.41
CA GLY A 105 5.91 0.29 -11.40
C GLY A 105 5.18 -0.96 -10.89
N GLN A 106 4.95 -1.05 -9.58
CA GLN A 106 4.31 -2.21 -8.96
C GLN A 106 2.90 -2.46 -9.53
N ALA A 107 2.64 -3.71 -9.95
CA ALA A 107 1.38 -4.15 -10.56
C ALA A 107 0.83 -5.46 -9.94
N GLY A 108 1.39 -5.92 -8.82
CA GLY A 108 1.00 -7.15 -8.13
C GLY A 108 1.11 -7.03 -6.61
N ALA A 109 0.60 -8.03 -5.89
CA ALA A 109 0.82 -8.18 -4.46
C ALA A 109 2.27 -8.65 -4.20
N VAL A 110 3.23 -7.75 -4.44
CA VAL A 110 4.67 -8.03 -4.40
C VAL A 110 5.09 -8.21 -2.94
N ALA A 111 5.89 -9.25 -2.67
CA ALA A 111 6.47 -9.49 -1.35
C ALA A 111 7.52 -8.43 -1.00
N SER A 112 7.87 -8.35 0.28
CA SER A 112 8.93 -7.45 0.75
C SER A 112 10.25 -7.70 0.02
N ARG A 113 10.92 -6.60 -0.37
CA ARG A 113 12.28 -6.57 -0.94
C ARG A 113 13.30 -6.03 0.06
N ILE A 114 13.15 -6.39 1.34
CA ILE A 114 14.07 -5.96 2.40
C ILE A 114 15.50 -6.44 2.14
N ASP A 115 15.66 -7.56 1.42
CA ASP A 115 16.95 -8.10 1.00
C ASP A 115 17.71 -7.22 -0.02
N ALA A 116 17.08 -6.20 -0.57
CA ALA A 116 17.72 -5.22 -1.46
C ALA A 116 18.43 -4.09 -0.69
N ASP A 117 18.30 -4.02 0.64
CA ASP A 117 19.02 -3.01 1.44
C ASP A 117 20.54 -3.19 1.35
N GLY A 118 21.27 -2.07 1.19
CA GLY A 118 22.74 -2.01 1.23
C GLY A 118 23.45 -2.61 0.01
N LYS A 119 22.74 -2.98 -1.07
CA LYS A 119 23.37 -3.49 -2.30
C LYS A 119 23.96 -2.37 -3.19
N ASP A 120 23.53 -1.13 -3.00
CA ASP A 120 23.96 0.02 -3.81
C ASP A 120 25.15 0.80 -3.20
N ASP A 121 25.55 0.49 -1.96
CA ASP A 121 26.72 1.10 -1.29
C ASP A 121 28.05 0.39 -1.62
N ALA A 122 28.03 -0.60 -2.53
CA ALA A 122 29.15 -1.49 -2.84
C ALA A 122 29.86 -1.20 -4.19
N GLU A 123 29.56 -0.08 -4.86
CA GLU A 123 30.29 0.42 -6.04
C GLU A 123 31.03 1.73 -5.79
#